data_AF-A0AAV9CXC6-F1
#
_entry.id   AF-A0AAV9CXC6-F1
#
_cell.length_a   1.000
_cell.length_b   1.000
_cell.length_c   1.000
_cell.angle_alpha   90.00
_cell.angle_beta   90.00
_cell.angle_gamma   90.00
#
_symmetry.space_group_name_H-M   'P 1'
#
loop_
_entity.id
_entity.type
_entity.pdbx_description
1 polymer ?
#
loop_
_entity_poly.entity_id
_entity_poly.type
_entity_poly.pdbx_seq_one_letter_code
_entity_poly.pdbx_strand_id
1 'polypeptide(L)'
;MDTLFEAQFSPLAESGSLLSKCGKCTRYMKYISSRPSRLFCVNCEEVYNLPQNGTVKLYKELACPLDNFELLLFSMAGTDGKSFPLCPYCYNSPPFEGIDALFGALDLNSSSGKHGKGGGMPCFLCPHPTCRHSLIAQGVCACPECNGTLVLDPVSAPKWRLYCNMCNCMVLLPHGAHRISTTRDRCPECESTIIEVDFNKKTTPLKDGATLHVGCILCDKLLHSLVEMKHGKSFFRRGGGRGRGRGRGRGGRRGRGGGKYEDPKMSFRDF
;
A
#
# COMPACT_ATOMS: atom_id res chain seq x y z
N MET A 1 -49.45 -13.68 -7.46
CA MET A 1 -49.28 -12.27 -7.84
C MET A 1 -48.22 -11.72 -6.93
N ASP A 2 -47.05 -11.52 -7.50
CA ASP A 2 -45.72 -11.48 -6.90
C ASP A 2 -45.48 -10.30 -5.93
N THR A 3 -45.22 -10.60 -4.65
CA THR A 3 -44.68 -9.66 -3.65
C THR A 3 -43.15 -9.80 -3.51
N LEU A 4 -42.47 -10.01 -4.64
CA LEU A 4 -41.02 -10.26 -4.68
C LEU A 4 -40.24 -9.36 -5.67
N PHE A 5 -40.79 -8.21 -6.06
CA PHE A 5 -40.16 -7.30 -7.02
C PHE A 5 -40.14 -5.82 -6.63
N GLU A 6 -40.07 -5.50 -5.34
CA GLU A 6 -39.73 -4.14 -4.87
C GLU A 6 -38.38 -4.12 -4.14
N ALA A 7 -37.34 -4.70 -4.76
CA ALA A 7 -36.01 -4.18 -4.51
C ALA A 7 -35.92 -2.83 -5.23
N GLN A 8 -36.25 -1.74 -4.53
CA GLN A 8 -35.94 -0.39 -5.00
C GLN A 8 -34.42 -0.30 -5.21
N PHE A 9 -33.98 -0.50 -6.45
CA PHE A 9 -32.63 -0.16 -6.86
C PHE A 9 -32.54 1.36 -6.79
N SER A 10 -32.03 1.88 -5.69
CA SER A 10 -31.63 3.29 -5.63
C SER A 10 -30.66 3.51 -6.79
N PRO A 11 -30.93 4.47 -7.68
CA PRO A 11 -30.03 4.77 -8.79
C PRO A 11 -28.60 4.95 -8.26
N LEU A 12 -27.60 4.45 -9.00
CA LEU A 12 -26.19 4.63 -8.64
C LEU A 12 -25.85 6.12 -8.42
N ALA A 13 -26.54 6.99 -9.15
CA ALA A 13 -26.45 8.43 -9.04
C ALA A 13 -26.98 9.01 -7.72
N GLU A 14 -27.86 8.32 -7.00
CA GLU A 14 -28.43 8.75 -5.72
C GLU A 14 -27.71 8.16 -4.51
N SER A 15 -26.93 7.11 -4.72
CA SER A 15 -26.19 6.42 -3.66
C SER A 15 -24.80 7.02 -3.41
N GLY A 16 -24.35 6.98 -2.14
CA GLY A 16 -22.98 7.30 -1.74
C GLY A 16 -22.75 8.76 -1.30
N SER A 17 -21.59 9.01 -0.69
CA SER A 17 -21.20 10.31 -0.15
C SER A 17 -20.12 10.96 -1.01
N LEU A 18 -20.12 12.29 -1.12
CA LEU A 18 -19.03 12.99 -1.82
C LEU A 18 -17.68 12.72 -1.12
N LEU A 19 -16.63 12.42 -1.89
CA LEU A 19 -15.32 12.08 -1.32
C LEU A 19 -14.13 12.79 -1.97
N SER A 20 -14.03 12.80 -3.29
CA SER A 20 -12.86 13.33 -4.02
C SER A 20 -13.27 13.91 -5.37
N LYS A 21 -12.52 14.86 -5.91
CA LYS A 21 -12.79 15.49 -7.21
C LYS A 21 -12.29 14.63 -8.38
N CYS A 22 -13.12 14.56 -9.42
CA CYS A 22 -12.77 13.98 -10.71
C CYS A 22 -11.76 14.87 -11.42
N GLY A 23 -10.67 14.30 -11.95
CA GLY A 23 -9.66 15.06 -12.69
C GLY A 23 -10.14 15.56 -14.05
N LYS A 24 -11.16 14.92 -14.64
CA LYS A 24 -11.73 15.30 -15.94
C LYS A 24 -12.64 16.53 -15.87
N CYS A 25 -13.57 16.56 -14.90
CA CYS A 25 -14.60 17.60 -14.82
C CYS A 25 -14.50 18.48 -13.56
N THR A 26 -13.55 18.21 -12.66
CA THR A 26 -13.33 18.92 -11.38
C THR A 26 -14.49 18.85 -10.37
N ARG A 27 -15.55 18.09 -10.67
CA ARG A 27 -16.68 17.88 -9.74
C ARG A 27 -16.40 16.75 -8.75
N TYR A 28 -16.99 16.85 -7.57
CA TYR A 28 -16.93 15.77 -6.58
C TYR A 28 -17.58 14.49 -7.11
N MET A 29 -16.87 13.39 -6.92
CA MET A 29 -17.34 12.04 -7.16
C MET A 29 -17.96 11.48 -5.89
N LYS A 30 -19.00 10.65 -6.07
CA LYS A 30 -19.66 9.92 -4.99
C LYS A 30 -18.89 8.64 -4.69
N TYR A 31 -18.53 8.44 -3.44
CA TYR A 31 -18.02 7.18 -2.92
C TYR A 31 -19.17 6.29 -2.48
N ILE A 32 -19.23 5.11 -3.09
CA ILE A 32 -20.20 4.08 -2.79
C ILE A 32 -19.44 2.99 -2.02
N SER A 33 -19.72 2.91 -0.72
CA SER A 33 -19.06 1.98 0.20
C SER A 33 -19.64 0.56 0.15
N SER A 34 -20.83 0.39 -0.43
CA SER A 34 -21.44 -0.92 -0.65
C SER A 34 -20.57 -1.72 -1.62
N ARG A 35 -20.34 -3.00 -1.29
CA ARG A 35 -19.43 -3.85 -2.07
C ARG A 35 -19.99 -4.15 -3.47
N PRO A 36 -19.16 -4.09 -4.54
CA PRO A 36 -17.76 -3.64 -4.53
C PRO A 36 -17.65 -2.11 -4.37
N SER A 37 -16.73 -1.67 -3.50
CA SER A 37 -16.49 -0.24 -3.26
C SER A 37 -15.97 0.44 -4.53
N ARG A 38 -16.51 1.62 -4.83
CA ARG A 38 -16.23 2.37 -6.07
C ARG A 38 -16.50 3.86 -5.92
N LEU A 39 -15.88 4.66 -6.78
CA LEU A 39 -16.26 6.04 -7.03
C LEU A 39 -17.16 6.11 -8.26
N PHE A 40 -18.11 7.03 -8.24
CA PHE A 40 -18.93 7.38 -9.39
C PHE A 40 -18.89 8.89 -9.62
N CYS A 41 -18.48 9.31 -10.81
CA CYS A 41 -18.56 10.69 -11.23
C CYS A 41 -19.89 10.93 -11.94
N VAL A 42 -20.84 11.63 -11.30
CA VAL A 42 -22.16 11.91 -11.89
C VAL A 42 -22.05 12.70 -13.19
N ASN A 43 -21.12 13.65 -13.27
CA ASN A 43 -20.99 14.55 -14.41
C ASN A 43 -20.29 13.91 -15.63
N CYS A 44 -19.45 12.90 -15.41
CA CYS A 44 -18.82 12.14 -16.50
C CYS A 44 -19.55 10.81 -16.77
N GLU A 45 -20.48 10.43 -15.89
CA GLU A 45 -21.15 9.12 -15.87
C GLU A 45 -20.18 7.93 -15.84
N GLU A 46 -18.99 8.13 -15.24
CA GLU A 46 -17.93 7.12 -15.16
C GLU A 46 -17.81 6.51 -13.77
N VAL A 47 -17.49 5.21 -13.73
CA VAL A 47 -17.25 4.43 -12.50
C VAL A 47 -15.76 4.09 -12.39
N TYR A 48 -15.19 4.36 -11.21
CA TYR A 48 -13.82 3.95 -10.87
C TYR A 48 -13.85 2.93 -9.74
N ASN A 49 -13.39 1.71 -10.01
CA ASN A 49 -13.27 0.69 -9.00
C ASN A 49 -12.20 1.07 -7.98
N LEU A 50 -12.39 0.66 -6.74
CA LEU A 50 -11.42 0.85 -5.67
C LEU A 50 -10.94 -0.50 -5.12
N PRO A 51 -9.79 -0.53 -4.42
CA PRO A 51 -9.39 -1.73 -3.70
C PRO A 51 -10.44 -2.13 -2.66
N GLN A 52 -10.66 -3.43 -2.52
CA GLN A 52 -11.66 -4.00 -1.62
C GLN A 52 -11.05 -4.34 -0.25
N ASN A 53 -11.91 -4.58 0.76
CA ASN A 53 -11.51 -5.06 2.10
C ASN A 53 -10.58 -4.11 2.88
N GLY A 54 -10.81 -2.80 2.74
CA GLY A 54 -10.16 -1.79 3.56
C GLY A 54 -11.00 -0.53 3.69
N THR A 55 -10.38 0.52 4.20
CA THR A 55 -10.99 1.84 4.33
C THR A 55 -10.42 2.77 3.27
N VAL A 56 -11.28 3.64 2.72
CA VAL A 56 -10.93 4.62 1.71
C VAL A 56 -11.24 6.01 2.27
N LYS A 57 -10.26 6.93 2.18
CA LYS A 57 -10.41 8.33 2.61
C LYS A 57 -9.79 9.26 1.57
N LEU A 58 -10.18 10.54 1.58
CA LEU A 58 -9.50 11.58 0.81
C LEU A 58 -8.06 11.75 1.32
N TYR A 59 -7.10 11.89 0.41
CA TYR A 59 -5.69 12.02 0.76
C TYR A 59 -5.18 13.46 0.58
N LYS A 60 -5.28 14.25 1.65
CA LYS A 60 -4.74 15.62 1.78
C LYS A 60 -5.10 16.57 0.62
N GLU A 61 -6.24 16.35 -0.06
CA GLU A 61 -6.67 17.13 -1.24
C GLU A 61 -5.62 17.22 -2.36
N LEU A 62 -4.75 16.23 -2.43
CA LEU A 62 -3.66 16.20 -3.38
C LEU A 62 -4.15 15.65 -4.71
N ALA A 63 -3.78 16.29 -5.81
CA ALA A 63 -4.07 15.79 -7.15
C ALA A 63 -2.92 14.94 -7.70
N CYS A 64 -3.27 13.96 -8.54
CA CYS A 64 -2.32 13.23 -9.36
C CYS A 64 -1.77 14.17 -10.46
N PRO A 65 -0.44 14.25 -10.66
CA PRO A 65 0.14 15.16 -11.65
C PRO A 65 -0.08 14.71 -13.11
N LEU A 66 -0.59 13.51 -13.34
CA LEU A 66 -0.87 12.97 -14.67
C LEU A 66 -2.24 13.40 -15.19
N ASP A 67 -3.24 13.38 -14.31
CA ASP A 67 -4.66 13.40 -14.70
C ASP A 67 -5.53 14.31 -13.81
N ASN A 68 -4.93 14.99 -12.84
CA ASN A 68 -5.57 15.88 -11.87
C ASN A 68 -6.65 15.26 -10.98
N PHE A 69 -6.78 13.93 -10.93
CA PHE A 69 -7.69 13.30 -9.97
C PHE A 69 -7.19 13.50 -8.54
N GLU A 70 -8.09 13.86 -7.63
CA GLU A 70 -7.77 13.88 -6.21
C GLU A 70 -7.45 12.46 -5.73
N LEU A 71 -6.35 12.35 -5.00
CA LEU A 71 -5.82 11.10 -4.50
C LEU A 71 -6.64 10.60 -3.31
N LEU A 72 -6.77 9.28 -3.24
CA LEU A 72 -7.37 8.59 -2.12
C LEU A 72 -6.28 7.89 -1.31
N LEU A 73 -6.53 7.72 -0.02
CA LEU A 73 -5.75 6.86 0.86
C LEU A 73 -6.54 5.58 1.09
N PHE A 74 -5.98 4.45 0.68
CA PHE A 74 -6.49 3.15 1.05
C PHE A 74 -5.71 2.60 2.24
N SER A 75 -6.41 2.06 3.23
CA SER A 75 -5.80 1.41 4.39
C SER A 75 -6.43 0.05 4.64
N MET A 76 -5.60 -1.00 4.66
CA MET A 76 -6.03 -2.35 5.03
C MET A 76 -6.43 -2.43 6.51
N ALA A 77 -7.34 -3.33 6.84
CA ALA A 77 -7.75 -3.57 8.22
C ALA A 77 -6.69 -4.34 9.05
N GLY A 78 -6.40 -3.84 10.26
CA GLY A 78 -5.51 -4.46 11.25
C GLY A 78 -4.34 -3.56 11.65
N THR A 79 -3.63 -3.96 12.72
CA THR A 79 -2.51 -3.20 13.32
C THR A 79 -1.35 -2.97 12.36
N ASP A 80 -1.09 -3.95 11.47
CA ASP A 80 0.00 -3.93 10.49
C ASP A 80 -0.53 -3.91 9.06
N GLY A 81 -1.70 -3.27 8.89
CA GLY A 81 -2.29 -3.02 7.59
C GLY A 81 -1.46 -2.04 6.77
N LYS A 82 -1.16 -2.41 5.52
CA LYS A 82 -0.56 -1.51 4.55
C LYS A 82 -1.54 -0.38 4.23
N SER A 83 -1.01 0.82 4.15
CA SER A 83 -1.72 2.00 3.69
C SER A 83 -0.96 2.59 2.50
N PHE A 84 -1.69 3.07 1.50
CA PHE A 84 -1.06 3.69 0.34
C PHE A 84 -1.97 4.71 -0.34
N PRO A 85 -1.39 5.80 -0.87
CA PRO A 85 -2.09 6.69 -1.79
C PRO A 85 -2.38 5.99 -3.13
N LEU A 86 -3.53 6.28 -3.73
CA LEU A 86 -3.88 5.85 -5.09
C LEU A 86 -4.61 6.96 -5.84
N CYS A 87 -4.37 7.04 -7.15
CA CYS A 87 -5.19 7.82 -8.07
C CYS A 87 -6.33 6.94 -8.61
N PRO A 88 -7.61 7.37 -8.54
CA PRO A 88 -8.73 6.62 -9.08
C PRO A 88 -8.57 6.25 -10.56
N TYR A 89 -8.07 7.17 -11.38
CA TYR A 89 -7.90 6.94 -12.81
C TYR A 89 -6.74 5.98 -13.11
N CYS A 90 -5.54 6.26 -12.60
CA CYS A 90 -4.38 5.37 -12.76
C CYS A 90 -4.64 3.93 -12.23
N TYR A 91 -5.44 3.79 -11.17
CA TYR A 91 -5.83 2.47 -10.67
C TYR A 91 -6.71 1.71 -11.67
N ASN A 92 -7.61 2.39 -12.38
CA ASN A 92 -8.54 1.73 -13.32
C ASN A 92 -8.01 1.70 -14.76
N SER A 93 -7.08 2.58 -15.10
CA SER A 93 -6.55 2.81 -16.43
C SER A 93 -5.10 3.28 -16.30
N PRO A 94 -4.16 2.38 -15.98
CA PRO A 94 -2.76 2.73 -15.85
C PRO A 94 -2.23 3.25 -17.20
N PRO A 95 -1.63 4.45 -17.26
CA PRO A 95 -1.26 5.07 -18.53
C PRO A 95 0.09 4.59 -19.09
N PHE A 96 0.65 3.49 -18.57
CA PHE A 96 1.95 2.98 -19.01
C PHE A 96 1.83 1.55 -19.54
N GLU A 97 2.43 1.32 -20.69
CA GLU A 97 2.46 0.02 -21.36
C GLU A 97 3.17 -1.03 -20.49
N GLY A 98 2.67 -2.27 -20.52
CA GLY A 98 3.29 -3.39 -19.80
C GLY A 98 3.06 -3.42 -18.27
N ILE A 99 2.40 -2.43 -17.68
CA ILE A 99 2.03 -2.43 -16.25
C ILE A 99 1.19 -3.66 -15.91
N ASP A 100 0.25 -4.04 -16.77
CA ASP A 100 -0.58 -5.22 -16.56
C ASP A 100 0.25 -6.52 -16.56
N ALA A 101 1.42 -6.56 -17.21
CA ALA A 101 2.32 -7.69 -17.15
C ALA A 101 3.19 -7.67 -15.88
N LEU A 102 3.63 -6.48 -15.45
CA LEU A 102 4.45 -6.28 -14.25
C LEU A 102 3.66 -6.49 -12.95
N PHE A 103 2.38 -6.12 -12.97
CA PHE A 103 1.52 -6.08 -11.79
C PHE A 103 0.23 -6.89 -11.94
N GLY A 104 -0.12 -7.40 -13.11
CA GLY A 104 -1.28 -8.30 -13.27
C GLY A 104 -1.10 -9.67 -12.60
N ALA A 105 0.13 -10.01 -12.17
CA ALA A 105 0.39 -11.10 -11.24
C ALA A 105 0.05 -10.76 -9.77
N LEU A 106 -0.18 -9.47 -9.48
CA LEU A 106 -0.59 -8.98 -8.19
C LEU A 106 -2.11 -8.98 -8.11
N ASP A 107 -2.68 -10.13 -7.72
CA ASP A 107 -4.11 -10.29 -7.43
C ASP A 107 -4.53 -9.47 -6.20
N LEU A 108 -4.56 -8.14 -6.32
CA LEU A 108 -5.07 -7.23 -5.29
C LEU A 108 -6.57 -7.46 -5.00
N ASN A 109 -7.28 -8.12 -5.93
CA ASN A 109 -8.72 -8.40 -5.87
C ASN A 109 -9.04 -9.89 -6.09
N SER A 110 -8.49 -10.78 -5.26
CA SER A 110 -8.95 -12.17 -5.20
C SER A 110 -10.23 -12.31 -4.36
N SER A 111 -11.37 -11.94 -4.95
CA SER A 111 -12.67 -12.51 -4.58
C SER A 111 -13.56 -12.62 -5.81
N SER A 112 -13.79 -13.85 -6.25
CA SER A 112 -14.67 -14.34 -7.31
C SER A 112 -14.10 -14.37 -8.74
N GLY A 113 -13.93 -15.59 -9.26
CA GLY A 113 -13.38 -15.93 -10.57
C GLY A 113 -14.31 -15.60 -11.74
N LYS A 114 -14.49 -14.32 -12.02
CA LYS A 114 -14.94 -13.83 -13.32
C LYS A 114 -14.06 -12.65 -13.72
N HIS A 115 -13.68 -12.61 -15.00
CA HIS A 115 -12.80 -11.65 -15.66
C HIS A 115 -13.14 -10.16 -15.39
N GLY A 116 -12.84 -9.68 -14.19
CA GLY A 116 -12.68 -8.26 -13.89
C GLY A 116 -11.20 -7.93 -13.98
N LYS A 117 -10.86 -6.91 -14.77
CA LYS A 117 -9.51 -6.36 -14.96
C LYS A 117 -8.70 -6.42 -13.65
N GLY A 118 -7.50 -7.02 -13.76
CA GLY A 118 -6.58 -7.30 -12.66
C GLY A 118 -6.21 -6.06 -11.83
N GLY A 119 -5.56 -6.30 -10.69
CA GLY A 119 -5.27 -5.29 -9.67
C GLY A 119 -4.77 -3.97 -10.25
N GLY A 120 -5.54 -2.91 -10.02
CA GLY A 120 -5.19 -1.57 -10.50
C GLY A 120 -3.85 -1.06 -9.99
N MET A 121 -3.23 -0.09 -10.68
CA MET A 121 -1.94 0.49 -10.29
C MET A 121 -2.08 1.51 -9.13
N PRO A 122 -1.64 1.18 -7.90
CA PRO A 122 -1.53 2.16 -6.82
C PRO A 122 -0.33 3.10 -7.03
N CYS A 123 -0.29 4.23 -6.32
CA CYS A 123 0.76 5.22 -6.58
C CYS A 123 2.18 4.69 -6.29
N PHE A 124 2.36 3.78 -5.32
CA PHE A 124 3.66 3.18 -5.02
C PHE A 124 4.20 2.26 -6.13
N LEU A 125 3.41 1.98 -7.17
CA LEU A 125 3.82 1.29 -8.40
C LEU A 125 3.90 2.23 -9.60
N CYS A 126 3.52 3.50 -9.43
CA CYS A 126 3.55 4.48 -10.51
C CYS A 126 5.01 4.79 -10.88
N PRO A 127 5.39 4.72 -12.17
CA PRO A 127 6.72 5.09 -12.64
C PRO A 127 6.84 6.59 -12.97
N HIS A 128 5.80 7.41 -12.73
CA HIS A 128 5.86 8.82 -13.15
C HIS A 128 6.81 9.65 -12.28
N PRO A 129 7.83 10.31 -12.86
CA PRO A 129 8.87 10.99 -12.08
C PRO A 129 8.36 12.21 -11.29
N THR A 130 7.28 12.86 -11.75
CA THR A 130 6.71 14.01 -11.03
C THR A 130 5.69 13.60 -9.96
N CYS A 131 5.26 12.33 -9.94
CA CYS A 131 4.38 11.85 -8.88
C CYS A 131 5.20 11.65 -7.60
N ARG A 132 4.96 12.49 -6.58
CA ARG A 132 5.66 12.37 -5.29
C ARG A 132 5.40 11.06 -4.55
N HIS A 133 4.38 10.30 -4.94
CA HIS A 133 4.05 8.99 -4.36
C HIS A 133 4.50 7.82 -5.25
N SER A 134 5.16 8.11 -6.37
CA SER A 134 5.68 7.12 -7.32
C SER A 134 6.67 6.18 -6.66
N LEU A 135 6.87 5.03 -7.29
CA LEU A 135 7.96 4.13 -6.97
C LEU A 135 9.32 4.84 -7.06
N ILE A 136 9.50 5.71 -8.05
CA ILE A 136 10.74 6.46 -8.27
C ILE A 136 11.02 7.41 -7.09
N ALA A 137 9.99 8.13 -6.62
CA ALA A 137 10.15 9.11 -5.56
C ALA A 137 10.23 8.49 -4.16
N GLN A 138 9.50 7.39 -3.90
CA GLN A 138 9.39 6.80 -2.56
C GLN A 138 10.18 5.49 -2.38
N GLY A 139 10.73 4.93 -3.45
CA GLY A 139 11.56 3.73 -3.41
C GLY A 139 12.89 3.98 -2.71
N VAL A 140 13.26 3.10 -1.78
CA VAL A 140 14.45 3.25 -0.94
C VAL A 140 15.53 2.24 -1.32
N CYS A 141 15.26 0.95 -1.21
CA CYS A 141 16.21 -0.10 -1.53
C CYS A 141 15.51 -1.37 -2.03
N ALA A 142 16.30 -2.33 -2.51
CA ALA A 142 15.78 -3.64 -2.89
C ALA A 142 15.18 -4.38 -1.68
N CYS A 143 14.10 -5.13 -1.92
CA CYS A 143 13.56 -6.03 -0.91
C CYS A 143 14.48 -7.25 -0.76
N PRO A 144 14.86 -7.64 0.46
CA PRO A 144 15.71 -8.82 0.67
C PRO A 144 14.99 -10.15 0.43
N GLU A 145 13.66 -10.16 0.33
CA GLU A 145 12.86 -11.40 0.25
C GLU A 145 12.28 -11.69 -1.15
N CYS A 146 12.37 -10.73 -2.07
CA CYS A 146 11.82 -10.85 -3.42
C CYS A 146 12.40 -9.78 -4.34
N ASN A 147 12.05 -9.82 -5.63
CA ASN A 147 12.51 -8.85 -6.63
C ASN A 147 11.80 -7.48 -6.56
N GLY A 148 11.19 -7.16 -5.41
CA GLY A 148 10.50 -5.90 -5.18
C GLY A 148 11.39 -4.81 -4.60
N THR A 149 10.81 -3.65 -4.37
CA THR A 149 11.45 -2.48 -3.77
C THR A 149 10.76 -2.15 -2.46
N LEU A 150 11.53 -1.82 -1.43
CA LEU A 150 11.04 -1.23 -0.19
C LEU A 150 10.71 0.24 -0.43
N VAL A 151 9.44 0.59 -0.26
CA VAL A 151 8.88 1.92 -0.50
C VAL A 151 8.47 2.56 0.83
N LEU A 152 8.80 3.83 1.02
CA LEU A 152 8.41 4.59 2.21
C LEU A 152 6.89 4.79 2.26
N ASP A 153 6.26 4.44 3.39
CA ASP A 153 4.85 4.73 3.64
C ASP A 153 4.69 6.18 4.14
N PRO A 154 4.14 7.10 3.33
CA PRO A 154 4.05 8.52 3.68
C PRO A 154 3.00 8.83 4.76
N VAL A 155 2.23 7.83 5.21
CA VAL A 155 1.22 7.98 6.28
C VAL A 155 1.52 7.12 7.51
N SER A 156 2.72 6.55 7.58
CA SER A 156 3.12 5.69 8.69
C SER A 156 3.52 6.41 9.96
N ALA A 157 3.67 7.74 9.92
CA ALA A 157 3.94 8.55 11.10
C ALA A 157 2.94 8.25 12.25
N PRO A 158 3.40 8.16 13.51
CA PRO A 158 4.79 8.30 13.97
C PRO A 158 5.61 7.00 13.90
N LYS A 159 5.00 5.88 13.49
CA LYS A 159 5.64 4.56 13.37
C LYS A 159 6.11 4.33 11.94
N TRP A 160 7.10 5.12 11.55
CA TRP A 160 7.62 5.13 10.19
C TRP A 160 8.02 3.73 9.72
N ARG A 161 7.66 3.41 8.48
CA ARG A 161 7.89 2.07 7.92
C ARG A 161 8.10 2.11 6.42
N LEU A 162 8.90 1.16 5.94
CA LEU A 162 9.01 0.79 4.55
C LEU A 162 8.20 -0.48 4.30
N TYR A 163 7.61 -0.58 3.12
CA TYR A 163 6.93 -1.79 2.66
C TYR A 163 7.45 -2.24 1.33
N CYS A 164 7.58 -3.56 1.18
CA CYS A 164 7.78 -4.12 -0.14
C CYS A 164 6.52 -3.93 -0.98
N ASN A 165 6.72 -3.50 -2.22
CA ASN A 165 5.68 -3.36 -3.24
C ASN A 165 5.24 -4.69 -3.89
N MET A 166 5.87 -5.83 -3.54
CA MET A 166 5.58 -7.16 -4.11
C MET A 166 5.36 -8.29 -3.08
N CYS A 167 5.77 -8.14 -1.82
CA CYS A 167 5.57 -9.16 -0.78
C CYS A 167 5.09 -8.57 0.56
N ASN A 168 5.08 -9.37 1.64
CA ASN A 168 4.71 -8.93 3.00
C ASN A 168 5.86 -8.32 3.81
N CYS A 169 7.08 -8.25 3.28
CA CYS A 169 8.22 -7.63 3.96
C CYS A 169 7.91 -6.16 4.32
N MET A 170 8.18 -5.83 5.58
CA MET A 170 8.07 -4.50 6.19
C MET A 170 9.36 -4.21 6.95
N VAL A 171 9.82 -2.97 6.94
CA VAL A 171 10.92 -2.52 7.77
C VAL A 171 10.44 -1.33 8.59
N LEU A 172 10.47 -1.45 9.92
CA LEU A 172 10.27 -0.32 10.82
C LEU A 172 11.51 0.56 10.79
N LEU A 173 11.27 1.85 10.67
CA LEU A 173 12.30 2.89 10.65
C LEU A 173 12.50 3.46 12.07
N PRO A 174 13.57 4.27 12.29
CA PRO A 174 13.92 4.75 13.61
C PRO A 174 12.75 5.36 14.38
N HIS A 175 12.55 4.89 15.61
CA HIS A 175 11.54 5.45 16.51
C HIS A 175 11.88 6.89 16.91
N GLY A 176 10.85 7.67 17.25
CA GLY A 176 11.04 9.05 17.70
C GLY A 176 11.33 10.05 16.57
N ALA A 177 11.30 9.62 15.30
CA ALA A 177 11.36 10.53 14.16
C ALA A 177 10.04 11.29 13.98
N HIS A 178 10.12 12.62 13.92
CA HIS A 178 8.98 13.49 13.59
C HIS A 178 8.70 13.46 12.09
N ARG A 179 9.75 13.36 11.26
CA ARG A 179 9.64 13.26 9.80
C ARG A 179 10.70 12.32 9.25
N ILE A 180 10.31 11.50 8.26
CA ILE A 180 11.24 10.78 7.39
C ILE A 180 10.85 11.05 5.94
N SER A 181 11.84 11.30 5.09
CA SER A 181 11.66 11.51 3.65
C SER A 181 12.81 10.94 2.84
N THR A 182 12.51 10.54 1.60
CA THR A 182 13.52 10.17 0.61
C THR A 182 14.19 11.42 0.02
N THR A 183 15.46 11.30 -0.37
CA THR A 183 16.17 12.33 -1.13
C THR A 183 16.35 11.91 -2.59
N ARG A 184 17.04 12.73 -3.39
CA ARG A 184 17.43 12.38 -4.76
C ARG A 184 18.79 11.67 -4.83
N ASP A 185 19.51 11.64 -3.71
CA ASP A 185 20.86 11.14 -3.66
C ASP A 185 20.88 9.62 -3.50
N ARG A 186 21.91 9.00 -4.05
CA ARG A 186 22.12 7.55 -4.00
C ARG A 186 23.36 7.24 -3.18
N CYS A 187 23.30 6.16 -2.42
CA CYS A 187 24.44 5.65 -1.69
C CYS A 187 25.53 5.18 -2.68
N PRO A 188 26.78 5.61 -2.52
CA PRO A 188 27.87 5.21 -3.43
C PRO A 188 28.25 3.73 -3.31
N GLU A 189 27.87 3.05 -2.23
CA GLU A 189 28.22 1.65 -1.98
C GLU A 189 27.18 0.65 -2.50
N CYS A 190 25.89 0.94 -2.32
CA CYS A 190 24.79 0.00 -2.62
C CYS A 190 23.66 0.60 -3.49
N GLU A 191 23.83 1.82 -3.99
CA GLU A 191 22.88 2.53 -4.88
C GLU A 191 21.47 2.77 -4.30
N SER A 192 21.27 2.43 -3.03
CA SER A 192 20.01 2.70 -2.32
C SER A 192 19.81 4.20 -2.14
N THR A 193 18.56 4.64 -2.15
CA THR A 193 18.18 6.03 -1.93
C THR A 193 18.59 6.46 -0.52
N ILE A 194 19.24 7.62 -0.42
CA ILE A 194 19.53 8.26 0.85
C ILE A 194 18.23 8.81 1.45
N ILE A 195 18.05 8.63 2.75
CA ILE A 195 16.90 9.16 3.47
C ILE A 195 17.34 10.27 4.42
N GLU A 196 16.44 11.22 4.63
CA GLU A 196 16.54 12.24 5.66
C GLU A 196 15.61 11.87 6.82
N VAL A 197 16.16 11.83 8.03
CA VAL A 197 15.46 11.54 9.28
C VAL A 197 15.57 12.75 10.20
N ASP A 198 14.42 13.34 10.51
CA ASP A 198 14.31 14.43 11.48
C ASP A 198 13.75 13.87 12.80
N PHE A 199 14.63 13.69 13.77
CA PHE A 199 14.33 13.17 15.10
C PHE A 199 13.64 14.22 15.97
N ASN A 200 12.80 13.76 16.90
CA ASN A 200 12.26 14.63 17.92
C ASN A 200 13.39 15.16 18.82
N LYS A 201 13.42 16.48 19.05
CA LYS A 201 14.39 17.17 19.91
C LYS A 201 14.58 16.51 21.28
N LYS A 202 13.53 15.90 21.84
CA LYS A 202 13.57 15.27 23.17
C LYS A 202 14.13 13.86 23.19
N THR A 203 14.14 13.17 22.05
CA THR A 203 14.48 11.74 21.96
C THR A 203 15.49 11.45 20.86
N THR A 204 16.22 12.47 20.40
CA THR A 204 17.20 12.33 19.33
C THR A 204 18.36 11.42 19.77
N PRO A 205 18.74 10.43 18.96
CA PRO A 205 19.91 9.58 19.23
C PRO A 205 21.23 10.24 18.79
N LEU A 206 21.18 11.44 18.19
CA LEU A 206 22.35 12.13 17.66
C LEU A 206 23.12 12.87 18.76
N LYS A 207 24.42 13.06 18.53
CA LYS A 207 25.29 13.83 19.43
C LYS A 207 24.93 15.32 19.40
N ASP A 208 25.29 16.02 20.48
CA ASP A 208 25.19 17.48 20.62
C ASP A 208 23.77 18.05 20.43
N GLY A 209 22.74 17.22 20.58
CA GLY A 209 21.33 17.64 20.44
C GLY A 209 20.89 17.89 18.99
N ALA A 210 21.68 17.48 18.00
CA ALA A 210 21.27 17.52 16.60
C ALA A 210 20.00 16.68 16.39
N THR A 211 19.15 17.05 15.44
CA THR A 211 17.93 16.28 15.11
C THR A 211 17.90 15.73 13.70
N LEU A 212 18.70 16.29 12.80
CA LEU A 212 18.72 15.91 11.39
C LEU A 212 19.85 14.92 11.14
N HIS A 213 19.50 13.76 10.56
CA HIS A 213 20.47 12.79 10.05
C HIS A 213 20.13 12.43 8.61
N VAL A 214 21.14 12.36 7.76
CA VAL A 214 21.00 12.02 6.34
C VAL A 214 21.92 10.84 6.05
N GLY A 215 21.36 9.73 5.58
CA GLY A 215 22.14 8.52 5.39
C GLY A 215 21.42 7.40 4.65
N CYS A 216 22.19 6.38 4.26
CA CYS A 216 21.66 5.17 3.65
C CYS A 216 21.19 4.21 4.75
N ILE A 217 19.97 3.69 4.66
CA ILE A 217 19.47 2.73 5.66
C ILE A 217 20.28 1.43 5.74
N LEU A 218 21.05 1.10 4.70
CA LEU A 218 21.84 -0.14 4.63
C LEU A 218 23.27 0.07 5.13
N CYS A 219 23.94 1.10 4.61
CA CYS A 219 25.37 1.35 4.87
C CYS A 219 25.63 2.26 6.07
N ASP A 220 24.69 3.15 6.44
CA ASP A 220 24.85 4.03 7.59
C ASP A 220 24.70 3.23 8.89
N LYS A 221 25.77 3.18 9.69
CA LYS A 221 25.83 2.39 10.92
C LYS A 221 24.74 2.77 11.93
N LEU A 222 24.41 4.06 12.03
CA LEU A 222 23.40 4.53 12.97
C LEU A 222 22.01 4.10 12.49
N LEU A 223 21.65 4.46 11.25
CA LEU A 223 20.31 4.14 10.72
C LEU A 223 20.09 2.64 10.67
N HIS A 224 21.07 1.87 10.22
CA HIS A 224 21.01 0.42 10.16
C HIS A 224 20.78 -0.22 11.54
N SER A 225 21.36 0.35 12.61
CA SER A 225 21.14 -0.15 13.98
C SER A 225 19.74 0.13 14.53
N LEU A 226 19.00 1.03 13.91
CA LEU A 226 17.70 1.53 14.36
C LEU A 226 16.51 1.00 13.53
N VAL A 227 16.78 0.16 12.52
CA VAL A 227 15.73 -0.47 11.71
C VAL A 227 15.42 -1.88 12.21
N GLU A 228 14.15 -2.29 12.10
CA GLU A 228 13.68 -3.63 12.48
C GLU A 228 12.84 -4.21 11.34
N MET A 229 13.20 -5.39 10.83
CA MET A 229 12.38 -6.08 9.82
C MET A 229 11.20 -6.82 10.48
N LYS A 230 10.03 -6.77 9.84
CA LYS A 230 8.81 -7.49 10.20
C LYS A 230 8.06 -7.98 8.96
N HIS A 231 7.09 -8.85 9.16
CA HIS A 231 6.12 -9.21 8.13
C HIS A 231 4.76 -8.59 8.41
N GLY A 232 4.29 -7.76 7.49
CA GLY A 232 2.95 -7.19 7.53
C GLY A 232 1.88 -8.09 6.90
N LYS A 233 0.65 -7.58 6.83
CA LYS A 233 -0.34 -8.16 5.91
C LYS A 233 0.01 -7.71 4.48
N SER A 234 0.08 -8.66 3.57
CA SER A 234 0.32 -8.37 2.14
C SER A 234 -0.97 -8.40 1.34
N PHE A 235 -1.04 -7.58 0.30
CA PHE A 235 -2.03 -7.68 -0.76
C PHE A 235 -1.82 -8.93 -1.62
N PHE A 236 -0.56 -9.30 -1.79
CA PHE A 236 -0.12 -10.43 -2.57
C PHE A 236 -0.20 -11.64 -1.66
N ARG A 237 -1.23 -12.45 -1.85
CA ARG A 237 -1.13 -13.83 -1.41
C ARG A 237 -0.07 -14.46 -2.30
N ARG A 238 1.09 -14.84 -1.75
CA ARG A 238 1.91 -15.88 -2.39
C ARG A 238 0.93 -16.99 -2.71
N GLY A 239 0.85 -17.40 -3.97
CA GLY A 239 0.08 -18.55 -4.42
C GLY A 239 0.53 -19.80 -3.67
N GLY A 240 0.04 -19.95 -2.45
CA GLY A 240 0.22 -21.13 -1.64
C GLY A 240 -0.70 -22.16 -2.22
N GLY A 241 -0.19 -22.92 -3.19
CA GLY A 241 -0.71 -24.21 -3.55
C GLY A 241 -0.81 -25.07 -2.29
N ARG A 242 -1.96 -25.02 -1.62
CA ARG A 242 -2.44 -26.12 -0.80
C ARG A 242 -3.61 -26.69 -1.56
N GLY A 243 -3.30 -27.74 -2.32
CA GLY A 243 -4.29 -28.58 -2.97
C GLY A 243 -5.42 -28.84 -1.99
N ARG A 244 -6.62 -28.40 -2.37
CA ARG A 244 -7.85 -28.89 -1.76
C ARG A 244 -7.99 -30.34 -2.20
N GLY A 245 -7.29 -31.22 -1.50
CA GLY A 245 -7.56 -32.64 -1.52
C GLY A 245 -9.04 -32.82 -1.17
N ARG A 246 -9.82 -33.20 -2.18
CA ARG A 246 -11.14 -33.80 -2.00
C ARG A 246 -10.91 -35.09 -1.22
N GLY A 247 -11.27 -35.08 0.06
CA GLY A 247 -11.16 -36.26 0.93
C GLY A 247 -12.27 -36.27 1.96
N ARG A 248 -13.34 -37.00 1.64
CA ARG A 248 -14.38 -37.44 2.58
C ARG A 248 -13.73 -38.19 3.74
N GLY A 249 -14.16 -37.96 4.98
CA GLY A 249 -13.79 -38.86 6.08
C GLY A 249 -14.11 -38.32 7.47
N ARG A 250 -14.93 -39.06 8.20
CA ARG A 250 -15.43 -38.80 9.56
C ARG A 250 -14.36 -38.98 10.64
N GLY A 251 -14.47 -38.19 11.72
CA GLY A 251 -14.25 -38.65 13.09
C GLY A 251 -12.82 -38.55 13.65
N GLY A 252 -12.69 -37.94 14.84
CA GLY A 252 -11.51 -38.08 15.68
C GLY A 252 -11.27 -36.92 16.63
N ARG A 253 -11.59 -37.11 17.91
CA ARG A 253 -11.09 -36.29 19.04
C ARG A 253 -9.57 -36.51 19.24
N ARG A 254 -8.95 -35.58 19.98
CA ARG A 254 -7.53 -35.44 20.42
C ARG A 254 -6.81 -34.38 19.57
N GLY A 255 -6.10 -33.38 20.08
CA GLY A 255 -5.59 -33.07 21.40
C GLY A 255 -4.23 -32.37 21.21
N ARG A 256 -3.96 -31.34 22.01
CA ARG A 256 -2.64 -30.72 22.33
C ARG A 256 -1.74 -30.18 21.20
N GLY A 257 -1.36 -28.90 21.39
CA GLY A 257 0.00 -28.40 21.15
C GLY A 257 0.22 -27.75 19.78
N GLY A 258 0.33 -26.42 19.76
CA GLY A 258 0.82 -25.68 18.60
C GLY A 258 1.60 -24.48 19.09
N GLY A 259 2.93 -24.60 19.08
CA GLY A 259 3.88 -23.66 19.66
C GLY A 259 3.70 -22.23 19.16
N LYS A 260 3.99 -21.29 20.06
CA LYS A 260 4.26 -19.90 19.69
C LYS A 260 5.38 -19.91 18.64
N TYR A 261 5.04 -19.56 17.41
CA TYR A 261 6.02 -19.12 16.44
C TYR A 261 6.47 -17.73 16.92
N GLU A 262 7.47 -17.70 17.79
CA GLU A 262 8.23 -16.48 18.02
C GLU A 262 9.01 -16.20 16.74
N ASP A 263 8.71 -15.05 16.15
CA ASP A 263 9.41 -14.50 15.01
C ASP A 263 10.88 -14.31 15.40
N PRO A 264 11.84 -15.02 14.78
CA PRO A 264 13.24 -14.83 15.10
C PRO A 264 13.59 -13.38 14.74
N LYS A 265 14.11 -12.63 15.71
CA LYS A 265 14.74 -11.33 15.44
C LYS A 265 15.94 -11.56 14.53
N MET A 266 15.70 -11.60 13.23
CA MET A 266 16.74 -11.67 12.21
C MET A 266 17.34 -10.27 12.10
N SER A 267 18.62 -10.17 12.45
CA SER A 267 19.35 -8.92 12.26
C SER A 267 19.63 -8.73 10.78
N PHE A 268 19.60 -7.48 10.32
CA PHE A 268 19.80 -7.13 8.91
C PHE A 268 21.21 -7.51 8.38
N ARG A 269 22.13 -7.96 9.25
CA ARG A 269 23.52 -8.32 8.93
C ARG A 269 23.72 -9.62 8.16
N ASP A 270 22.68 -10.46 8.04
CA ASP A 270 22.81 -11.79 7.41
C ASP A 270 22.42 -11.80 5.92
N PHE A 271 22.45 -10.64 5.24
CA PHE A 271 22.19 -10.51 3.80
C PHE A 271 23.17 -9.57 3.11
#